data_AF-A0A8C2XMF6-F1
#
_entry.id   AF-A0A8C2XMF6-F1
#
_cell.length_a   1.000
_cell.length_b   1.000
_cell.length_c   1.000
_cell.angle_alpha   90.00
_cell.angle_beta   90.00
_cell.angle_gamma   90.00
#
_symmetry.space_group_name_H-M   'P 1'
#
loop_
_entity.id
_entity.type
_entity.pdbx_description
1 polymer ?
#
loop_
_entity_poly.entity_id
_entity_poly.type
_entity_poly.pdbx_seq_one_letter_code
_entity_poly.pdbx_strand_id
1 'polypeptide(L)'
;RAAYSRHRVRFTASGHEGLIQELEMELGRIPSRNLGRDDRVIGDHGKEARFPYLDEDVVSHLNSLPVWEKADLSLPRGVGEKLLLRLTAKRLGLGQSAVLPKRAMQFGSRIAKMEARHEKASDRCTRLNLMNVYWLSESKKTKQSIIY
;
A
#
# COMPACT_ATOMS: atom_id res chain seq x y z
N ARG A 1 -6.08 -11.88 -2.54
CA ARG A 1 -5.39 -10.79 -1.81
C ARG A 1 -6.27 -10.16 -0.70
N ALA A 2 -7.00 -10.94 0.11
CA ALA A 2 -7.86 -10.35 1.14
C ALA A 2 -7.09 -10.00 2.43
N ALA A 3 -6.73 -8.73 2.64
CA ALA A 3 -5.97 -8.30 3.82
C ALA A 3 -6.30 -6.91 4.42
N TYR A 4 -7.09 -6.08 3.74
CA TYR A 4 -7.52 -4.78 4.26
C TYR A 4 -8.80 -4.92 5.09
N SER A 5 -8.99 -4.04 6.08
CA SER A 5 -10.18 -4.04 6.94
C SER A 5 -11.48 -3.95 6.13
N ARG A 6 -11.48 -3.15 5.06
CA ARG A 6 -12.64 -3.01 4.15
C ARG A 6 -13.08 -4.32 3.51
N HIS A 7 -12.17 -5.25 3.25
CA HIS A 7 -12.55 -6.57 2.71
C HIS A 7 -13.44 -7.35 3.68
N ARG A 8 -13.13 -7.28 4.98
CA ARG A 8 -13.95 -7.92 6.01
C ARG A 8 -15.31 -7.23 6.14
N VAL A 9 -15.36 -5.91 6.00
CA VAL A 9 -16.62 -5.16 5.96
C VAL A 9 -17.48 -5.63 4.79
N ARG A 10 -16.92 -5.71 3.58
CA ARG A 10 -17.63 -6.19 2.38
C ARG A 10 -18.05 -7.66 2.50
N PHE A 11 -17.19 -8.51 3.05
CA PHE A 11 -17.52 -9.91 3.34
C PHE A 11 -18.66 -10.05 4.36
N THR A 12 -18.65 -9.25 5.43
CA THR A 12 -19.71 -9.28 6.44
C THR A 12 -21.04 -8.82 5.86
N ALA A 13 -21.01 -7.84 4.96
CA ALA A 13 -22.21 -7.27 4.35
C ALA A 13 -22.81 -8.15 3.23
N SER A 14 -21.98 -8.83 2.44
CA SER A 14 -22.44 -9.49 1.19
C SER A 14 -21.71 -10.79 0.88
N GLY A 15 -21.13 -11.43 1.90
CA GLY A 15 -20.44 -12.71 1.79
C GLY A 15 -19.27 -12.72 0.81
N HIS A 16 -19.02 -13.88 0.22
CA HIS A 16 -17.92 -14.08 -0.73
C HIS A 16 -18.10 -13.25 -2.00
N GLU A 17 -19.33 -13.03 -2.46
CA GLU A 17 -19.60 -12.25 -3.67
C GLU A 17 -19.15 -10.79 -3.51
N GLY A 18 -19.56 -10.13 -2.42
CA GLY A 18 -19.13 -8.75 -2.15
C GLY A 18 -17.61 -8.63 -1.94
N LEU A 19 -16.98 -9.66 -1.39
CA LEU A 19 -15.52 -9.73 -1.28
C LEU A 19 -14.84 -9.85 -2.65
N ILE A 20 -15.37 -10.69 -3.56
CA ILE A 20 -14.84 -10.85 -4.91
C ILE A 20 -14.92 -9.52 -5.67
N GLN A 21 -16.08 -8.87 -5.66
CA GLN A 21 -16.28 -7.56 -6.31
C GLN A 21 -15.30 -6.49 -5.78
N GLU A 22 -15.10 -6.44 -4.45
CA GLU A 22 -14.14 -5.52 -3.83
C GLU A 22 -12.70 -5.80 -4.29
N LEU A 23 -12.29 -7.07 -4.31
CA LEU A 23 -10.95 -7.48 -4.72
C LEU A 23 -10.68 -7.20 -6.20
N GLU A 24 -11.67 -7.41 -7.07
CA GLU A 24 -11.58 -7.13 -8.49
C GLU A 24 -11.45 -5.61 -8.75
N MET A 25 -12.30 -4.81 -8.11
CA MET A 25 -12.22 -3.35 -8.16
C MET A 25 -10.85 -2.84 -7.71
N GLU A 26 -10.28 -3.44 -6.66
CA GLU A 26 -8.94 -3.10 -6.19
C GLU A 26 -7.87 -3.44 -7.20
N LEU A 27 -7.92 -4.65 -7.77
CA LEU A 27 -6.96 -5.11 -8.76
C LEU A 27 -6.90 -4.16 -9.96
N GLY A 28 -8.07 -3.75 -10.47
CA GLY A 28 -8.17 -2.77 -11.57
C GLY A 28 -7.66 -1.37 -11.23
N ARG A 29 -7.55 -1.01 -9.95
CA ARG A 29 -7.09 0.31 -9.49
C ARG A 29 -5.61 0.34 -9.06
N ILE A 30 -4.96 -0.82 -8.92
CA ILE A 30 -3.54 -0.89 -8.50
C ILE A 30 -2.63 0.01 -9.38
N PRO A 31 -2.74 0.01 -10.73
CA PRO A 31 -1.85 0.79 -11.58
C PRO A 31 -1.91 2.29 -11.30
N SER A 32 -3.11 2.87 -11.30
CA SER A 32 -3.31 4.32 -11.16
C SER A 32 -3.18 4.82 -9.73
N ARG A 33 -3.33 3.95 -8.73
CA ARG A 33 -3.27 4.34 -7.31
C ARG A 33 -1.93 4.07 -6.67
N ASN A 34 -1.60 2.79 -6.51
CA ASN A 34 -0.43 2.37 -5.75
C ASN A 34 0.82 2.49 -6.60
N LEU A 35 0.82 1.88 -7.79
CA LEU A 35 2.01 1.82 -8.62
C LEU A 35 2.36 3.19 -9.19
N GLY A 36 1.40 3.96 -9.70
CA GLY A 36 1.70 5.28 -10.26
C GLY A 36 2.26 6.29 -9.24
N ARG A 37 1.97 6.13 -7.94
CA ARG A 37 2.62 6.91 -6.89
C ARG A 37 4.01 6.38 -6.58
N ASP A 38 4.12 5.08 -6.35
CA ASP A 38 5.37 4.46 -5.91
C ASP A 38 6.43 4.55 -7.01
N ASP A 39 6.05 4.39 -8.28
CA ASP A 39 6.91 4.53 -9.46
C ASP A 39 7.54 5.92 -9.58
N ARG A 40 6.74 7.00 -9.46
CA ARG A 40 7.26 8.38 -9.51
C ARG A 40 8.28 8.65 -8.41
N VAL A 41 8.02 8.18 -7.18
CA VAL A 41 8.94 8.39 -6.05
C VAL A 41 10.23 7.59 -6.23
N ILE A 42 10.13 6.35 -6.70
CA ILE A 42 11.28 5.45 -6.86
C ILE A 42 12.14 5.86 -8.07
N GLY A 43 11.50 6.24 -9.17
CA GLY A 43 12.15 6.73 -10.39
C GLY A 43 12.91 8.04 -10.17
N ASP A 44 12.41 8.94 -9.33
CA ASP A 44 13.11 10.17 -8.92
C ASP A 44 14.47 9.89 -8.24
N HIS A 45 14.64 8.69 -7.67
CA HIS A 45 15.88 8.24 -7.06
C HIS A 45 16.76 7.39 -7.99
N GLY A 46 16.44 7.32 -9.28
CA GLY A 46 17.16 6.49 -10.27
C GLY A 46 17.10 4.99 -9.94
N LYS A 47 16.03 4.56 -9.29
CA LYS A 47 15.80 3.15 -8.91
C LYS A 47 14.61 2.60 -9.68
N GLU A 48 14.57 1.27 -9.77
CA GLU A 48 13.45 0.52 -10.34
C GLU A 48 12.91 -0.45 -9.28
N ALA A 49 11.60 -0.44 -9.08
CA ALA A 49 10.95 -1.35 -8.14
C ALA A 49 10.61 -2.68 -8.81
N ARG A 50 10.88 -3.79 -8.11
CA ARG A 50 10.38 -5.10 -8.49
C ARG A 50 9.22 -5.49 -7.57
N PHE A 51 8.12 -5.95 -8.17
CA PHE A 51 6.91 -6.35 -7.44
C PHE A 51 6.59 -7.84 -7.69
N PRO A 52 7.32 -8.80 -7.07
CA PRO A 52 7.13 -10.24 -7.33
C PRO A 52 5.69 -10.73 -7.13
N TYR A 53 4.94 -10.10 -6.23
CA TYR A 53 3.53 -10.47 -6.02
C TYR A 53 2.61 -10.05 -7.16
N LEU A 54 3.03 -9.14 -8.04
CA LEU A 54 2.31 -8.66 -9.23
C LEU A 54 2.80 -9.32 -10.52
N ASP A 55 3.71 -10.29 -10.42
CA ASP A 55 4.08 -11.15 -11.53
C ASP A 55 2.84 -11.79 -12.17
N GLU A 56 2.85 -11.91 -13.50
CA GLU A 56 1.69 -12.33 -14.30
C GLU A 56 1.26 -13.76 -13.95
N ASP A 57 2.21 -14.68 -13.78
CA ASP A 57 1.93 -16.07 -13.43
C ASP A 57 1.38 -16.18 -12.02
N VAL A 58 1.95 -15.40 -11.08
CA VAL A 58 1.46 -15.33 -9.69
C VAL A 58 0.02 -14.80 -9.66
N VAL A 59 -0.27 -13.73 -10.40
CA VAL A 59 -1.61 -13.14 -10.45
C VAL A 59 -2.60 -14.09 -11.12
N SER A 60 -2.22 -14.69 -12.25
CA SER A 60 -3.03 -15.66 -13.00
C SER A 60 -3.41 -16.85 -12.12
N HIS A 61 -2.42 -17.48 -11.47
CA HIS A 61 -2.65 -18.58 -10.55
C HIS A 61 -3.56 -18.19 -9.38
N LEU A 62 -3.33 -17.02 -8.75
CA LEU A 62 -4.19 -16.57 -7.66
C LEU A 62 -5.61 -16.22 -8.12
N ASN A 63 -5.81 -15.84 -9.37
CA ASN A 63 -7.14 -15.55 -9.91
C ASN A 63 -7.92 -16.80 -10.27
N SER A 64 -7.26 -17.90 -10.64
CA SER A 64 -7.94 -19.19 -10.90
C SER A 64 -8.46 -19.87 -9.64
N LEU A 65 -7.87 -19.58 -8.48
CA LEU A 65 -8.32 -20.13 -7.20
C LEU A 65 -9.59 -19.44 -6.68
N PRO A 66 -10.53 -20.19 -6.08
CA PRO A 66 -11.68 -19.58 -5.42
C PRO A 66 -11.26 -18.74 -4.20
N VAL A 67 -12.08 -17.76 -3.83
CA VAL A 67 -11.69 -16.78 -2.80
C VAL A 67 -11.52 -17.39 -1.41
N TRP A 68 -12.29 -18.43 -1.07
CA TRP A 68 -12.24 -19.11 0.23
C TRP A 68 -10.93 -19.89 0.45
N GLU A 69 -10.28 -20.36 -0.61
CA GLU A 69 -8.93 -20.95 -0.51
C GLU A 69 -7.85 -19.90 -0.23
N LYS A 70 -8.11 -18.65 -0.60
CA LYS A 70 -7.17 -17.52 -0.43
C LYS A 70 -7.33 -16.84 0.92
N ALA A 71 -8.55 -16.84 1.47
CA ALA A 71 -8.87 -16.22 2.74
C ALA A 71 -10.19 -16.74 3.31
N ASP A 72 -10.22 -16.94 4.61
CA ASP A 72 -11.42 -17.22 5.38
C ASP A 72 -11.69 -16.03 6.33
N LEU A 73 -12.52 -15.09 5.88
CA LEU A 73 -12.81 -13.89 6.66
C LEU A 73 -13.86 -14.12 7.76
N SER A 74 -14.33 -15.35 7.98
CA SER A 74 -15.09 -15.71 9.19
C SER A 74 -14.18 -15.81 10.42
N LEU A 75 -12.91 -16.17 10.22
CA LEU A 75 -11.92 -16.30 11.28
C LEU A 75 -11.47 -14.94 11.83
N PRO A 76 -10.91 -14.90 13.05
CA PRO A 76 -10.39 -13.66 13.64
C PRO A 76 -9.35 -12.96 12.78
N ARG A 77 -9.23 -11.64 12.97
CA ARG A 77 -8.23 -10.82 12.28
C ARG A 77 -6.82 -11.31 12.63
N GLY A 78 -6.00 -11.50 11.61
CA GLY A 78 -4.65 -12.04 11.74
C GLY A 78 -4.58 -13.55 11.47
N VAL A 79 -5.71 -14.23 11.35
CA VAL A 79 -5.76 -15.67 11.10
C VAL A 79 -6.22 -15.94 9.67
N GLY A 80 -7.43 -15.51 9.34
CA GLY A 80 -8.11 -15.85 8.10
C GLY A 80 -7.66 -15.09 6.85
N GLU A 81 -6.98 -13.95 7.01
CA GLU A 81 -6.45 -13.20 5.88
C GLU A 81 -5.21 -13.88 5.29
N LYS A 82 -5.06 -13.87 3.96
CA LYS A 82 -3.84 -14.29 3.25
C LYS A 82 -3.39 -15.74 3.57
N LEU A 83 -4.31 -16.69 3.65
CA LEU A 83 -4.02 -18.07 4.06
C LEU A 83 -2.83 -18.68 3.31
N LEU A 84 -2.85 -18.61 1.98
CA LEU A 84 -1.75 -19.13 1.15
C LEU A 84 -0.39 -18.52 1.54
N LEU A 85 -0.32 -17.21 1.74
CA LEU A 85 0.93 -16.54 2.12
C LEU A 85 1.40 -16.97 3.53
N ARG A 86 0.47 -17.15 4.47
CA ARG A 86 0.80 -17.61 5.83
C ARG A 86 1.29 -19.05 5.82
N LEU A 87 0.67 -19.93 5.03
CA LEU A 87 1.10 -21.31 4.86
C LEU A 87 2.49 -21.39 4.23
N THR A 88 2.73 -20.63 3.15
CA THR A 88 4.06 -20.54 2.52
C THR A 88 5.10 -20.01 3.51
N ALA A 89 4.80 -18.94 4.25
CA ALA A 89 5.71 -18.41 5.27
C ALA A 89 6.05 -19.46 6.35
N LYS A 90 5.07 -20.25 6.82
CA LYS A 90 5.33 -21.36 7.75
C LYS A 90 6.26 -22.41 7.15
N ARG A 91 6.02 -22.83 5.89
CA ARG A 91 6.86 -23.81 5.19
C ARG A 91 8.30 -23.35 5.03
N LEU A 92 8.51 -22.03 4.90
CA LEU A 92 9.84 -21.41 4.79
C LEU A 92 10.50 -21.12 6.16
N GLY A 93 9.93 -21.59 7.27
CA GLY A 93 10.46 -21.33 8.62
C GLY A 93 10.15 -19.93 9.18
N LEU A 94 9.35 -19.11 8.49
CA LEU A 94 8.97 -17.75 8.90
C LEU A 94 7.72 -17.76 9.80
N GLY A 95 7.68 -18.64 10.80
CA GLY A 95 6.50 -18.90 11.64
C GLY A 95 5.98 -17.66 12.38
N GLN A 96 6.88 -16.83 12.92
CA GLN A 96 6.51 -15.59 13.60
C GLN A 96 5.85 -14.59 12.64
N SER A 97 6.43 -14.41 11.45
CA SER A 97 5.87 -13.54 10.41
C SER A 97 4.50 -14.05 9.91
N ALA A 98 4.32 -15.36 9.88
CA ALA A 98 3.10 -16.00 9.40
C ALA A 98 1.86 -15.71 10.26
N VAL A 99 2.02 -15.30 11.52
CA VAL A 99 0.89 -15.02 12.44
C VAL A 99 0.60 -13.52 12.62
N LEU A 100 1.49 -12.64 12.15
CA LEU A 100 1.29 -11.20 12.33
C LEU A 100 0.10 -10.70 11.49
N PRO A 101 -0.82 -9.91 12.09
CA PRO A 101 -1.88 -9.24 11.34
C PRO A 101 -1.28 -8.21 10.36
N LYS A 102 -1.90 -8.05 9.18
CA LYS A 102 -1.49 -7.01 8.24
C LYS A 102 -1.66 -5.63 8.90
N ARG A 103 -0.57 -4.85 8.88
CA ARG A 103 -0.54 -3.41 9.17
C ARG A 103 -0.01 -2.67 7.94
N ALA A 104 -0.66 -1.60 7.51
CA ALA A 104 -0.11 -0.76 6.44
C ALA A 104 1.14 -0.03 6.93
N MET A 105 2.11 0.22 6.05
CA MET A 105 3.40 0.80 6.43
C MET A 105 3.24 2.13 7.17
N GLN A 106 2.29 2.97 6.73
CA GLN A 106 2.00 4.25 7.39
C GLN A 106 1.49 4.11 8.84
N PHE A 107 0.79 3.01 9.15
CA PHE A 107 0.33 2.72 10.51
C PHE A 107 1.40 2.00 11.34
N GLY A 108 2.26 1.22 10.69
CA GLY A 108 3.39 0.54 11.34
C GLY A 108 4.49 1.51 11.76
N SER A 109 4.86 2.42 10.85
CA SER A 109 5.83 3.50 11.08
C SER A 109 5.32 4.65 11.95
N ARG A 110 4.01 4.66 12.25
CA ARG A 110 3.31 5.76 12.95
C ARG A 110 3.30 7.10 12.20
N ILE A 111 3.72 7.15 10.93
CA ILE A 111 3.72 8.39 10.13
C ILE A 111 2.32 8.99 9.98
N ALA A 112 1.27 8.14 9.97
CA ALA A 112 -0.12 8.60 9.94
C ALA A 112 -0.53 9.42 11.17
N LYS A 113 0.25 9.43 12.26
CA LYS A 113 0.04 10.30 13.43
C LYS A 113 0.65 11.70 13.24
N MET A 114 1.51 11.87 12.25
CA MET A 114 2.15 13.14 11.92
C MET A 114 1.35 13.95 10.89
N GLU A 115 0.35 13.34 10.26
CA GLU A 115 -0.57 13.99 9.33
C GLU A 115 -1.73 14.64 10.11
N ALA A 116 -2.20 15.81 9.66
CA ALA A 116 -3.39 16.41 10.25
C ALA A 116 -4.63 15.56 9.92
N ARG A 117 -5.60 15.50 10.84
CA ARG A 117 -6.78 14.61 10.72
C ARG A 117 -7.61 14.83 9.44
N HIS A 118 -7.50 16.00 8.82
CA HIS A 118 -8.24 16.37 7.61
C HIS A 118 -7.41 16.31 6.33
N GLU A 119 -6.11 16.05 6.43
CA GLU A 119 -5.24 15.89 5.26
C GLU A 119 -5.45 14.49 4.64
N LYS A 120 -5.69 14.46 3.33
CA LYS A 120 -5.68 13.23 2.54
C LYS A 120 -4.35 13.10 1.83
N ALA A 121 -3.93 11.87 1.57
CA ALA A 121 -2.71 11.59 0.81
C ALA A 121 -2.71 12.17 -0.63
N SER A 122 -3.88 12.53 -1.17
CA SER A 122 -4.03 13.21 -2.46
C SER A 122 -3.85 14.73 -2.38
N ASP A 123 -3.87 15.31 -1.18
CA ASP A 123 -3.85 16.74 -1.00
C ASP A 123 -2.42 17.28 -1.21
N ARG A 124 -2.32 18.48 -1.79
CA ARG A 124 -1.03 19.15 -1.91
C ARG A 124 -0.55 19.52 -0.51
N CYS A 125 0.61 19.01 -0.11
CA CYS A 125 1.23 19.34 1.17
C CYS A 125 1.64 20.83 1.20
N THR A 126 0.89 21.65 1.93
CA THR A 126 1.14 23.08 2.09
C THR A 126 2.47 23.36 2.81
N ARG A 127 2.91 22.45 3.69
CA ARG A 127 4.20 22.53 4.41
C ARG A 127 5.40 22.50 3.46
N LEU A 128 5.34 21.70 2.38
CA LEU A 128 6.39 21.66 1.37
C LEU A 128 6.36 22.90 0.46
N ASN A 129 5.19 23.52 0.29
CA ASN A 129 5.05 24.72 -0.53
C ASN A 129 5.74 25.94 0.12
N LEU A 130 5.78 26.01 1.46
CA LEU A 130 6.52 27.04 2.18
C LEU A 130 8.05 26.88 1.99
N MET A 131 8.56 25.64 2.01
CA MET A 131 9.99 25.38 1.78
C MET A 131 10.46 25.87 0.40
N ASN A 132 9.66 25.72 -0.65
CA ASN A 132 10.03 26.23 -1.98
C ASN A 132 10.15 27.76 -2.02
N VAL A 133 9.31 28.49 -1.27
CA VAL A 133 9.38 29.96 -1.20
C VAL A 133 10.65 30.42 -0.47
N TYR A 134 11.01 29.76 0.64
CA TYR A 134 12.25 30.07 1.36
C TYR A 134 13.49 29.74 0.51
N TRP A 135 13.59 28.53 -0.06
CA TRP A 135 14.71 28.16 -0.93
C TRP A 135 14.85 29.04 -2.17
N LEU A 136 13.75 29.42 -2.83
CA LEU A 136 13.77 30.40 -3.94
C LEU A 136 14.23 31.79 -3.47
N SER A 137 13.92 32.19 -2.24
CA SER A 137 14.38 33.46 -1.66
C SER A 137 15.87 33.42 -1.30
N GLU A 138 16.37 32.32 -0.74
CA GLU A 138 17.78 32.10 -0.39
C GLU A 138 18.67 32.01 -1.65
N SER A 139 18.24 31.27 -2.69
CA SER A 139 18.96 31.17 -3.97
C SER A 139 18.98 32.49 -4.75
N LYS A 140 17.97 33.36 -4.59
CA LYS A 140 17.99 34.71 -5.16
C LYS A 140 18.94 35.64 -4.40
N LYS A 141 19.01 35.54 -3.07
CA LYS A 141 19.97 36.30 -2.25
C LYS A 141 21.43 35.95 -2.56
N THR A 142 21.74 34.67 -2.70
CA THR A 142 23.12 34.21 -2.98
C THR A 142 23.62 34.58 -4.38
N LYS A 143 22.75 34.73 -5.37
CA LYS A 143 23.13 35.23 -6.71
C LYS A 143 23.38 36.75 -6.76
N GLN A 144 22.86 37.51 -5.80
CA GLN A 144 23.06 38.97 -5.73
C GLN A 144 24.39 39.36 -5.04
N SER A 145 25.07 38.40 -4.39
CA SER A 145 26.28 38.65 -3.59
C SER A 145 27.61 38.34 -4.30
N ILE A 146 27.59 37.89 -5.56
CA ILE A 146 28.79 37.55 -6.36
C ILE A 146 29.00 38.57 -7.50
N ILE A 147 28.32 39.71 -7.46
CA ILE A 147 28.57 40.82 -8.39
C ILE A 147 28.91 42.07 -7.56
N TYR A 148 30.10 42.09 -6.97
CA TYR A 148 30.90 43.29 -6.69
C TYR A 148 32.37 42.85 -6.58
#